data_AF-A0A1D8TWB7-F1
#
_entry.id   AF-A0A1D8TWB7-F1
#
_cell.length_a   1.000
_cell.length_b   1.000
_cell.length_c   1.000
_cell.angle_alpha   90.00
_cell.angle_beta   90.00
_cell.angle_gamma   90.00
#
_symmetry.space_group_name_H-M   'P 1'
#
loop_
_entity.id
_entity.type
_entity.pdbx_description
1 polymer ?
#
loop_
_entity_poly.entity_id
_entity_poly.type
_entity_poly.pdbx_seq_one_letter_code
_entity_poly.pdbx_strand_id
1 'polypeptide(L)'
;MDWAKPVAQTTPFTFGSNDYEITTLEKASDSVFQKHLGELDIRLIPIHHIDLWERWTNRATKSWDEAKIPACYDASYPQKPTIIQNIPRWPSWMATNRRALLSRKELELR
;
A
#
# COMPACT_ATOMS: atom_id res chain seq x y z
N MET A 1 42.74 -7.84 0.96
CA MET A 1 41.46 -7.31 1.47
C MET A 1 41.23 -8.00 2.80
N ASP A 2 41.15 -7.26 3.91
CA ASP A 2 40.90 -7.82 5.23
C ASP A 2 39.38 -7.81 5.48
N TRP A 3 38.75 -8.98 5.35
CA TRP A 3 37.31 -9.13 5.52
C TRP A 3 36.85 -8.97 6.98
N ALA A 4 37.77 -8.96 7.95
CA ALA A 4 37.48 -8.78 9.37
C ALA A 4 37.50 -7.31 9.83
N LYS A 5 37.87 -6.37 8.95
CA LYS A 5 37.83 -4.92 9.22
C LYS A 5 36.73 -4.24 8.41
N PRO A 6 35.53 -4.05 8.99
CA PRO A 6 34.52 -3.20 8.38
C PRO A 6 35.07 -1.78 8.22
N VAL A 7 35.07 -1.26 6.99
CA VAL A 7 35.48 0.12 6.68
C VAL A 7 34.28 1.04 6.46
N ALA A 8 33.10 0.46 6.26
CA ALA A 8 31.81 1.12 6.17
C ALA A 8 30.71 0.09 6.43
N GLN A 9 29.52 0.57 6.82
CA GLN A 9 28.31 -0.25 6.93
C GLN A 9 27.31 0.25 5.88
N THR A 10 26.77 -0.65 5.07
CA THR A 10 25.68 -0.30 4.17
C THR A 10 24.39 -0.17 4.98
N THR A 11 23.53 0.77 4.60
CA THR A 11 22.12 0.66 4.98
C THR A 11 21.61 -0.66 4.38
N PRO A 12 20.91 -1.52 5.14
CA PRO A 12 20.35 -2.74 4.57
C PRO A 12 19.52 -2.39 3.34
N PHE A 13 19.92 -2.89 2.17
CA PHE A 13 19.09 -2.77 0.97
C PHE A 13 17.81 -3.52 1.27
N THR A 14 16.71 -2.80 1.51
CA THR A 14 15.42 -3.46 1.71
C THR A 14 14.93 -3.88 0.34
N PHE A 15 15.17 -5.14 0.00
CA PHE A 15 14.62 -5.74 -1.20
C PHE A 15 13.09 -5.76 -1.04
N GLY A 16 12.39 -5.25 -2.05
CA GLY A 16 10.96 -5.02 -1.99
C GLY A 16 10.24 -5.59 -3.20
N SER A 17 8.95 -5.86 -3.03
CA SER A 17 8.05 -6.29 -4.10
C SER A 17 6.85 -5.36 -4.16
N ASN A 18 6.45 -4.96 -5.37
CA ASN A 18 5.19 -4.24 -5.53
C ASN A 18 4.01 -5.18 -5.30
N ASP A 19 2.93 -4.64 -4.74
CA ASP A 19 1.63 -5.32 -4.66
C ASP A 19 0.57 -4.50 -5.41
N TYR A 20 -0.06 -5.15 -6.39
CA TYR A 20 -1.16 -4.61 -7.19
C TYR A 20 -2.48 -5.34 -6.93
N GLU A 21 -2.50 -6.39 -6.11
CA GLU A 21 -3.61 -7.32 -5.97
C GLU A 21 -4.44 -7.13 -4.70
N ILE A 22 -3.97 -6.36 -3.71
CA ILE A 22 -4.66 -6.05 -2.42
C ILE A 22 -6.03 -5.32 -2.55
N THR A 23 -6.60 -5.26 -3.75
CA THR A 23 -7.86 -4.57 -4.08
C THR A 23 -9.13 -5.24 -3.54
N THR A 24 -9.10 -6.55 -3.25
CA THR A 24 -10.19 -7.35 -2.66
C THR A 24 -9.62 -8.39 -1.71
N LEU A 25 -10.45 -8.87 -0.77
CA LEU A 25 -9.99 -9.85 0.23
C LEU A 25 -9.53 -11.17 -0.40
N GLU A 26 -10.21 -11.65 -1.44
CA GLU A 26 -9.85 -12.87 -2.16
C GLU A 26 -8.42 -12.78 -2.73
N LYS A 27 -8.11 -11.68 -3.42
CA LYS A 27 -6.79 -11.44 -4.01
C LYS A 27 -5.72 -11.16 -2.95
N ALA A 28 -6.10 -10.41 -1.91
CA ALA A 28 -5.25 -10.19 -0.75
C ALA A 28 -4.88 -11.49 -0.04
N SER A 29 -5.73 -12.51 -0.11
CA SER A 29 -5.57 -13.83 0.51
C SER A 29 -4.85 -14.85 -0.38
N ASP A 30 -4.17 -14.41 -1.46
CA ASP A 30 -3.41 -15.32 -2.33
C ASP A 30 -2.26 -15.99 -1.56
N SER A 31 -2.46 -17.26 -1.23
CA SER A 31 -1.52 -18.06 -0.46
C SER A 31 -0.18 -18.30 -1.19
N VAL A 32 -0.17 -18.32 -2.52
CA VAL A 32 1.06 -18.49 -3.31
C VAL A 32 1.91 -17.23 -3.21
N PHE A 33 1.29 -16.06 -3.37
CA PHE A 33 1.99 -14.79 -3.21
C PHE A 33 2.54 -14.62 -1.78
N GLN A 34 1.72 -14.87 -0.76
CA GLN A 34 2.13 -14.81 0.64
C GLN A 34 3.30 -15.74 0.95
N LYS A 35 3.23 -16.98 0.45
CA LYS A 35 4.31 -17.96 0.62
C LYS A 35 5.61 -17.45 -0.01
N HIS A 36 5.57 -16.95 -1.24
CA HIS A 36 6.77 -16.43 -1.90
C HIS A 36 7.36 -15.20 -1.19
N LEU A 37 6.53 -14.28 -0.70
CA LEU A 37 7.02 -13.14 0.08
C LEU A 37 7.74 -13.60 1.36
N GLY A 38 7.22 -14.63 2.03
CA GLY A 38 7.84 -15.24 3.20
C GLY A 38 9.15 -15.96 2.89
N GLU A 39 9.18 -16.78 1.84
CA GLU A 39 10.39 -17.54 1.44
C GLU A 39 11.54 -16.64 1.00
N LEU A 40 11.23 -15.50 0.38
CA LEU A 40 12.21 -14.51 -0.09
C LEU A 40 12.56 -13.45 0.97
N ASP A 41 11.97 -13.53 2.17
CA ASP A 41 12.11 -12.54 3.24
C ASP A 41 11.87 -11.09 2.75
N ILE A 42 10.85 -10.88 1.92
CA ILE A 42 10.50 -9.54 1.44
C ILE A 42 9.89 -8.73 2.58
N ARG A 43 10.60 -7.67 2.99
CA ARG A 43 10.20 -6.80 4.10
C ARG A 43 9.76 -5.39 3.69
N LEU A 44 9.76 -5.07 2.40
CA LEU A 44 9.23 -3.80 1.87
C LEU A 44 8.21 -4.05 0.77
N ILE A 45 6.98 -3.57 0.97
CA ILE A 45 5.90 -3.71 0.01
C ILE A 45 5.31 -2.34 -0.35
N PRO A 46 5.63 -1.80 -1.53
CA PRO A 46 4.91 -0.68 -2.10
C PRO A 46 3.60 -1.17 -2.74
N ILE A 47 2.47 -0.68 -2.25
CA ILE A 47 1.17 -0.92 -2.87
C ILE A 47 0.99 0.07 -4.01
N HIS A 48 0.71 -0.44 -5.21
CA HIS A 48 0.56 0.39 -6.40
C HIS A 48 -0.51 -0.19 -7.33
N HIS A 49 -1.75 0.27 -7.16
CA HIS A 49 -2.86 -0.06 -8.03
C HIS A 49 -3.62 1.20 -8.47
N ILE A 50 -3.83 1.35 -9.79
CA ILE A 50 -4.36 2.59 -10.39
C ILE A 50 -5.76 2.94 -9.91
N ASP A 51 -6.61 1.96 -9.60
CA ASP A 51 -8.00 2.17 -9.16
C ASP A 51 -8.19 2.05 -7.64
N LEU A 52 -7.12 1.96 -6.86
CA LEU A 52 -7.24 1.67 -5.42
C LEU A 52 -8.08 2.73 -4.69
N TRP A 53 -7.92 3.99 -5.09
CA TRP A 53 -8.65 5.16 -4.59
C TRP A 53 -10.17 5.05 -4.71
N GLU A 54 -10.67 4.36 -5.73
CA GLU A 54 -12.11 4.15 -5.91
C GLU A 54 -12.55 2.78 -5.35
N ARG A 55 -11.70 1.75 -5.44
CA ARG A 55 -12.00 0.39 -4.95
C ARG A 55 -12.04 0.26 -3.42
N TRP A 56 -11.40 1.18 -2.71
CA TRP A 56 -11.37 1.24 -1.25
C TRP A 56 -12.26 2.35 -0.68
N THR A 57 -13.09 2.97 -1.52
CA THR A 57 -14.06 3.95 -1.06
C THR A 57 -15.47 3.57 -1.48
N ASN A 58 -16.44 4.10 -0.75
CA ASN A 58 -17.84 4.02 -1.08
C ASN A 58 -18.30 5.39 -1.55
N ARG A 59 -18.66 5.47 -2.84
CA ARG A 59 -19.10 6.72 -3.47
C ARG A 59 -20.43 7.24 -2.91
N ALA A 60 -21.34 6.35 -2.53
CA ALA A 60 -22.66 6.74 -2.04
C ALA A 60 -22.57 7.39 -0.65
N THR A 61 -21.72 6.83 0.21
CA THR A 61 -21.51 7.32 1.58
C THR A 61 -20.37 8.32 1.70
N LYS A 62 -19.59 8.54 0.62
CA LYS A 62 -18.39 9.38 0.59
C LYS A 62 -17.39 9.03 1.71
N SER A 63 -17.17 7.74 1.89
CA SER A 63 -16.31 7.22 2.96
C SER A 63 -15.27 6.24 2.43
N TRP A 64 -14.23 6.00 3.22
CA TRP A 64 -13.36 4.84 3.03
C TRP A 64 -14.08 3.58 3.49
N ASP A 65 -13.72 2.44 2.91
CA ASP A 65 -14.20 1.14 3.33
C ASP A 65 -13.36 0.63 4.51
N GLU A 66 -13.68 1.15 5.70
CA GLU A 66 -12.93 0.91 6.94
C GLU A 66 -12.95 -0.55 7.40
N ALA A 67 -13.87 -1.39 6.89
CA ALA A 67 -13.87 -2.81 7.15
C ALA A 67 -12.98 -3.58 6.16
N LYS A 68 -13.07 -3.24 4.88
CA LYS A 68 -12.33 -3.93 3.81
C LYS A 68 -10.83 -3.66 3.87
N ILE A 69 -10.44 -2.41 4.12
CA ILE A 69 -9.03 -2.01 4.06
C ILE A 69 -8.19 -2.81 5.08
N PRO A 70 -8.51 -2.83 6.39
CA PRO A 70 -7.76 -3.63 7.36
C PRO A 70 -7.79 -5.12 7.03
N ALA A 71 -8.94 -5.66 6.62
CA ALA A 71 -9.06 -7.08 6.27
C ALA A 71 -8.12 -7.48 5.12
N CYS A 72 -7.94 -6.62 4.10
CA CYS A 72 -7.00 -6.90 3.02
C CYS A 72 -5.54 -6.86 3.52
N TYR A 73 -5.19 -5.89 4.38
CA TYR A 73 -3.86 -5.80 4.97
C TYR A 73 -3.52 -7.00 5.86
N ASP A 74 -4.44 -7.39 6.74
CA ASP A 74 -4.28 -8.51 7.66
C ASP A 74 -4.14 -9.84 6.91
N ALA A 75 -4.87 -10.00 5.80
CA ALA A 75 -4.76 -11.18 4.96
C ALA A 75 -3.44 -11.24 4.19
N SER A 76 -2.99 -10.14 3.58
CA SER A 76 -1.88 -10.17 2.61
C SER A 76 -0.50 -10.42 3.18
N TYR A 77 -0.24 -10.05 4.44
CA TYR A 77 1.14 -9.94 4.90
C TYR A 77 1.38 -10.57 6.29
N PRO A 78 1.30 -11.91 6.43
CA PRO A 78 1.58 -12.60 7.69
C PRO A 78 2.98 -12.30 8.25
N GLN A 79 3.94 -11.99 7.38
CA GLN A 79 5.33 -11.62 7.71
C GLN A 79 5.51 -10.16 8.16
N LYS A 80 4.44 -9.35 8.20
CA LYS A 80 4.43 -7.96 8.70
C LYS A 80 5.56 -7.08 8.12
N PRO A 81 5.60 -6.87 6.80
CA PRO A 81 6.59 -6.01 6.15
C PRO A 81 6.33 -4.53 6.46
N THR A 82 7.29 -3.68 6.13
CA THR A 82 7.06 -2.24 5.97
C THR A 82 6.26 -2.01 4.70
N ILE A 83 5.18 -1.25 4.81
CA ILE A 83 4.25 -0.99 3.71
C ILE A 83 4.35 0.48 3.31
N ILE A 84 4.41 0.72 2.00
CA ILE A 84 4.23 2.06 1.42
C ILE A 84 2.92 2.06 0.64
N GLN A 85 1.90 2.76 1.16
CA GLN A 85 0.62 2.89 0.49
C GLN A 85 0.63 4.08 -0.48
N ASN A 86 0.66 3.80 -1.79
CA ASN A 86 0.46 4.84 -2.80
C ASN A 86 -1.01 4.93 -3.19
N ILE A 87 -1.62 6.10 -3.02
CA ILE A 87 -2.97 6.39 -3.50
C ILE A 87 -2.83 7.34 -4.69
N PRO A 88 -3.03 6.86 -5.93
CA PRO A 88 -2.64 7.62 -7.12
C PRO A 88 -3.56 8.81 -7.41
N ARG A 89 -4.79 8.83 -6.86
CA ARG A 89 -5.80 9.87 -7.04
C ARG A 89 -6.69 9.98 -5.82
N TRP A 90 -7.39 11.10 -5.70
CA TRP A 90 -8.45 11.25 -4.70
C TRP A 90 -9.71 10.51 -5.13
N PRO A 91 -10.48 9.94 -4.16
CA PRO A 91 -11.84 9.44 -4.38
C PRO A 91 -12.66 10.40 -5.25
N SER A 92 -13.45 9.86 -6.18
CA SER A 92 -14.17 10.67 -7.17
C SER A 92 -15.18 11.64 -6.56
N TRP A 93 -15.62 11.36 -5.34
CA TRP A 93 -16.52 12.19 -4.57
C TRP A 93 -15.83 13.38 -3.87
N MET A 94 -14.50 13.38 -3.76
CA MET A 94 -13.73 14.51 -3.22
C MET A 94 -13.64 15.63 -4.26
N ALA A 95 -13.84 16.86 -3.81
CA ALA A 95 -13.74 18.02 -4.68
C ALA A 95 -12.31 18.24 -5.16
N THR A 96 -12.15 18.50 -6.46
CA THR A 96 -10.88 18.93 -7.06
C THR A 96 -10.98 20.36 -7.56
N ASN A 97 -9.83 21.04 -7.70
CA ASN A 97 -9.74 22.35 -8.31
C ASN A 97 -9.61 22.26 -9.84
N ARG A 98 -9.52 23.42 -10.52
CA ARG A 98 -9.39 23.49 -11.99
C ARG A 98 -8.13 22.81 -12.56
N ARG A 99 -7.15 22.45 -11.71
CA ARG A 99 -5.94 21.70 -12.08
C ARG A 99 -6.03 20.22 -11.72
N ALA A 100 -7.23 19.72 -11.40
CA ALA A 100 -7.48 18.35 -10.94
C ALA A 100 -6.72 17.95 -9.66
N LEU A 101 -6.25 18.93 -8.87
CA LEU A 101 -5.67 18.70 -7.54
C LEU A 101 -6.77 18.74 -6.48
N LEU A 102 -6.55 18.14 -5.31
CA LEU A 102 -7.49 18.23 -4.18
C LEU A 102 -7.85 19.69 -3.88
N SER A 103 -9.14 19.95 -3.74
CA SER A 103 -9.63 21.27 -3.32
C SER A 103 -9.21 21.56 -1.89
N ARG A 104 -8.77 22.79 -1.59
CA ARG A 104 -8.43 23.20 -0.22
C ARG A 104 -9.61 23.05 0.75
N LYS A 105 -10.84 23.14 0.25
CA LYS A 105 -12.06 22.95 1.05
C LYS A 105 -12.13 21.56 1.70
N GLU A 106 -11.51 20.55 1.09
CA GLU A 106 -11.45 19.19 1.64
C GLU A 106 -10.43 19.07 2.80
N LEU A 107 -9.47 19.99 2.90
CA LEU A 107 -8.43 20.01 3.95
C LEU A 107 -8.85 20.81 5.20
N GLU A 108 -9.87 21.67 5.06
CA GLU A 108 -10.30 22.61 6.10
C GLU A 108 -11.44 22.06 6.97
N LEU A 109 -11.83 20.78 6.78
CA LEU A 109 -12.76 20.09 7.67
C LEU A 109 -12.05 19.72 8.98
N ARG A 110 -12.12 20.65 9.95
CA ARG A 110 -12.02 20.38 11.39
C ARG A 110 -13.27 20.89 12.08
#